data_AF-A0A956QCY4-F1
#
_entry.id   AF-A0A956QCY4-F1
#
_cell.length_a   1.000
_cell.length_b   1.000
_cell.length_c   1.000
_cell.angle_alpha   90.00
_cell.angle_beta   90.00
_cell.angle_gamma   90.00
#
_symmetry.space_group_name_H-M   'P 1'
#
loop_
_entity.id
_entity.type
_entity.pdbx_description
1 polymer ?
#
loop_
_entity_poly.entity_id
_entity_poly.type
_entity_poly.pdbx_seq_one_letter_code
_entity_poly.pdbx_strand_id
1 'polypeptide(L)'
;MKNRRLFSRVICNLAVTLEHEGQPQTGMLHELGLGGASVVCREPVSQAGLVSLVPELDGDFEPVEYRVEWTQELGARYRLGLSYPHRLSSFWNSWAASVLAGVDLTNGEVLERRQTIRVPCQLSGIIERGNDAEIGSVVNIGMGGALITCRTRLAMNADLRLSLTSPRRIEHLEGRVLRSWNRRNSFLYGVEFGELKPEQSSELANLLDQLLS
;
A
#
# COMPACT_ATOMS: atom_id res chain seq x y z
N MET A 1 14.54 22.55 -6.17
CA MET A 1 14.69 21.29 -5.40
C MET A 1 13.29 20.76 -5.09
N LYS A 2 12.82 19.75 -5.82
CA LYS A 2 11.52 19.10 -5.55
C LYS A 2 11.63 18.33 -4.22
N ASN A 3 10.65 18.55 -3.34
CA ASN A 3 10.57 17.97 -2.01
C ASN A 3 10.42 16.44 -2.12
N ARG A 4 11.53 15.69 -2.03
CA ARG A 4 11.63 14.23 -2.29
C ARG A 4 11.19 13.34 -1.11
N ARG A 5 10.54 13.90 -0.08
CA ARG A 5 10.17 13.20 1.17
C ARG A 5 8.65 13.12 1.41
N LEU A 6 7.86 13.03 0.35
CA LEU A 6 6.39 13.04 0.41
C LEU A 6 5.72 11.68 0.70
N PHE A 7 6.49 10.61 0.87
CA PHE A 7 5.92 9.27 1.10
C PHE A 7 6.44 8.68 2.41
N SER A 8 5.53 8.11 3.21
CA SER A 8 5.88 7.32 4.39
C SER A 8 6.90 6.24 4.03
N ARG A 9 8.05 6.26 4.71
CA ARG A 9 9.08 5.23 4.58
C ARG A 9 9.04 4.31 5.79
N VAL A 10 9.14 3.02 5.54
CA VAL A 10 9.35 2.00 6.57
C VAL A 10 10.83 1.68 6.60
N ILE A 11 11.41 1.73 7.81
CA ILE A 11 12.74 1.18 8.06
C ILE A 11 12.57 -0.32 8.20
N CYS A 12 13.21 -1.08 7.32
CA CYS A 12 13.26 -2.54 7.35
C CYS A 12 14.73 -2.96 7.32
N ASN A 13 15.08 -4.15 7.81
CA ASN A 13 16.43 -4.70 7.63
C ASN A 13 16.25 -6.08 7.03
N LEU A 14 15.94 -6.09 5.74
CA LEU A 14 15.58 -7.30 4.99
C LEU A 14 16.73 -7.69 4.06
N ALA A 15 17.21 -8.93 4.18
CA ALA A 15 18.15 -9.49 3.22
C ALA A 15 17.46 -9.65 1.86
N VAL A 16 18.13 -9.22 0.80
CA VAL A 16 17.60 -9.26 -0.57
C VAL A 16 18.69 -9.72 -1.54
N THR A 17 18.30 -10.48 -2.55
CA THR A 17 19.09 -10.65 -3.77
C THR A 17 18.85 -9.42 -4.64
N LEU A 18 19.91 -8.69 -4.92
CA LEU A 18 19.96 -7.62 -5.90
C LEU A 18 20.55 -8.17 -7.18
N GLU A 19 19.80 -8.13 -8.28
CA GLU A 19 20.29 -8.52 -9.60
C GLU A 19 20.52 -7.27 -10.46
N HIS A 20 21.73 -7.16 -11.01
CA HIS A 20 22.12 -6.09 -11.94
C HIS A 20 22.81 -6.73 -13.14
N GLU A 21 22.31 -6.47 -14.35
CA GLU A 21 22.88 -7.03 -15.60
C GLU A 21 23.01 -8.57 -15.56
N GLY A 22 22.04 -9.25 -14.93
CA GLY A 22 22.04 -10.72 -14.78
C GLY A 22 23.02 -11.26 -13.75
N GLN A 23 23.71 -10.39 -13.00
CA GLN A 23 24.60 -10.78 -11.92
C GLN A 23 23.90 -10.58 -10.56
N PRO A 24 23.56 -11.67 -9.85
CA PRO A 24 22.97 -11.58 -8.53
C PRO A 24 24.04 -11.29 -7.47
N GLN A 25 23.72 -10.42 -6.52
CA GLN A 25 24.52 -10.20 -5.31
C GLN A 25 23.61 -10.01 -4.10
N THR A 26 24.08 -10.42 -2.93
CA THR A 26 23.35 -10.18 -1.69
C THR A 26 23.43 -8.70 -1.28
N GLY A 27 22.29 -8.17 -0.86
CA GLY A 27 22.13 -6.83 -0.30
C GLY A 27 21.26 -6.83 0.96
N MET A 28 21.21 -5.68 1.61
CA MET A 28 20.37 -5.40 2.77
C MET A 28 19.48 -4.20 2.46
N LEU A 29 18.18 -4.42 2.34
CA LEU A 29 17.17 -3.38 2.22
C LEU A 29 16.98 -2.73 3.60
N HIS A 30 17.25 -1.42 3.67
CA HIS A 30 17.20 -0.62 4.91
C HIS A 30 15.95 0.26 5.01
N GLU A 31 15.49 0.78 3.88
CA GLU A 31 14.35 1.67 3.81
C GLU A 31 13.51 1.34 2.57
N LEU A 32 12.20 1.40 2.73
CA LEU A 32 11.26 1.20 1.63
C LEU A 32 10.11 2.21 1.74
N GLY A 33 9.69 2.74 0.60
CA GLY A 33 8.55 3.65 0.47
C GLY A 33 8.02 3.66 -0.96
N LEU A 34 6.90 4.35 -1.18
CA LEU A 34 6.32 4.50 -2.53
C LEU A 34 7.26 5.23 -3.50
N GLY A 35 8.11 6.12 -2.96
CA GLY A 35 9.12 6.82 -3.75
C GLY A 35 10.35 5.98 -4.09
N GLY A 36 10.48 4.77 -3.55
CA GLY A 36 11.62 3.88 -3.78
C GLY A 36 12.21 3.27 -2.51
N ALA A 37 13.48 2.87 -2.58
CA ALA A 37 14.13 2.04 -1.56
C ALA A 37 15.58 2.48 -1.29
N SER A 38 16.15 2.02 -0.18
CA SER A 38 17.60 2.08 0.04
C SER A 38 18.15 0.71 0.37
N VAL A 39 19.16 0.29 -0.39
CA VAL A 39 19.82 -1.01 -0.25
C VAL A 39 21.31 -0.80 0.00
N VAL A 40 21.92 -1.63 0.85
CA VAL A 40 23.37 -1.73 1.00
C VAL A 40 23.86 -3.04 0.40
N CYS A 41 24.83 -2.97 -0.50
CA CYS A 41 25.40 -4.11 -1.23
C CYS A 41 26.95 -4.05 -1.22
N ARG A 42 27.60 -5.09 -1.77
CA ARG A 42 29.07 -5.18 -1.80
C ARG A 42 29.68 -4.56 -3.04
N GLU A 43 29.03 -4.74 -4.18
CA GLU A 43 29.53 -4.24 -5.45
C GLU A 43 28.79 -2.95 -5.84
N PRO A 44 29.49 -1.98 -6.42
CA PRO A 44 28.85 -0.73 -6.85
C PRO A 44 27.94 -1.00 -8.05
N VAL A 45 26.81 -0.30 -8.08
CA VAL A 45 25.94 -0.27 -9.26
C VAL A 45 26.00 1.13 -9.87
N SER A 46 26.06 1.19 -11.20
CA SER A 46 26.11 2.46 -11.94
C SER A 46 24.83 3.27 -11.75
N GLN A 47 24.96 4.60 -11.72
CA GLN A 47 23.79 5.47 -11.68
C GLN A 47 22.94 5.27 -12.95
N ALA A 48 21.62 5.37 -12.78
CA ALA A 48 20.59 5.11 -13.79
C ALA A 48 20.46 3.66 -14.26
N GLY A 49 21.25 2.71 -13.73
CA GLY A 49 21.06 1.27 -13.94
C GLY A 49 19.71 0.79 -13.42
N LEU A 50 19.18 -0.28 -14.01
CA LEU A 50 18.01 -1.00 -13.50
C LEU A 50 18.50 -2.18 -12.67
N VAL A 51 17.92 -2.33 -11.49
CA VAL A 51 18.20 -3.45 -10.58
C VAL A 51 16.88 -4.12 -10.21
N SER A 52 16.91 -5.43 -10.06
CA SER A 52 15.78 -6.19 -9.54
C SER A 52 16.08 -6.63 -8.12
N LEU A 53 15.10 -6.50 -7.23
CA LEU A 53 15.20 -6.96 -5.84
C LEU A 53 14.24 -8.13 -5.59
N VAL A 54 14.77 -9.17 -4.95
CA VAL A 54 14.00 -10.32 -4.45
C VAL A 54 14.38 -10.53 -2.99
N PRO A 55 13.43 -10.71 -2.06
CA PRO A 55 13.77 -10.99 -0.67
C PRO A 55 14.43 -12.36 -0.53
N GLU A 56 15.49 -12.45 0.27
CA GLU A 56 16.13 -13.73 0.65
C GLU A 56 15.32 -14.40 1.77
N LEU A 57 14.11 -14.83 1.42
CA LEU A 57 13.19 -15.52 2.32
C LEU A 57 12.67 -16.79 1.65
N ASP A 58 12.19 -17.73 2.45
CA ASP A 58 11.52 -18.91 1.93
C ASP A 58 10.23 -18.50 1.19
N GLY A 59 10.16 -18.82 -0.11
CA GLY A 59 9.01 -18.55 -0.96
C GLY A 59 9.39 -18.13 -2.38
N ASP A 60 8.44 -18.23 -3.29
CA ASP A 60 8.58 -17.78 -4.67
C ASP A 60 8.11 -16.33 -4.78
N PHE A 61 9.04 -15.39 -4.69
CA PHE A 61 8.76 -13.96 -4.82
C PHE A 61 9.13 -13.45 -6.22
N GLU A 62 8.22 -12.73 -6.86
CA GLU A 62 8.52 -12.05 -8.11
C GLU A 62 9.50 -10.88 -7.87
N PRO A 63 10.51 -10.70 -8.74
CA PRO A 63 11.44 -9.58 -8.63
C PRO A 63 10.74 -8.23 -8.80
N VAL A 64 11.16 -7.25 -8.01
CA VAL A 64 10.70 -5.86 -8.12
C VAL A 64 11.82 -5.02 -8.70
N GLU A 65 11.56 -4.44 -9.87
CA GLU A 65 12.53 -3.61 -10.57
C GLU A 65 12.57 -2.18 -10.00
N TYR A 66 13.78 -1.66 -9.86
CA TYR A 66 14.08 -0.30 -9.43
C TYR A 66 15.13 0.34 -10.34
N ARG A 67 15.10 1.67 -10.41
CA ARG A 67 16.16 2.47 -11.01
C ARG A 67 17.10 2.98 -9.93
N VAL A 68 18.41 2.89 -10.17
CA VAL A 68 19.43 3.45 -9.28
C VAL A 68 19.50 4.96 -9.50
N GLU A 69 19.11 5.75 -8.50
CA GLU A 69 19.18 7.21 -8.51
C GLU A 69 20.56 7.73 -8.08
N TRP A 70 21.17 7.05 -7.11
CA TRP A 70 22.49 7.40 -6.59
C TRP A 70 23.14 6.18 -5.94
N THR A 71 24.47 6.22 -5.90
CA THR A 71 25.33 5.23 -5.27
C THR A 71 26.30 5.98 -4.37
N GLN A 72 26.44 5.53 -3.12
CA GLN A 72 27.32 6.12 -2.12
C GLN A 72 28.23 5.03 -1.53
N GLU A 73 29.53 5.27 -1.52
CA GLU A 73 30.49 4.37 -0.87
C GLU A 73 30.40 4.49 0.66
N LEU A 74 30.40 3.34 1.34
CA LEU A 74 30.34 3.19 2.80
C LEU A 74 31.45 2.22 3.25
N GLY A 75 32.70 2.64 3.11
CA GLY A 75 33.85 1.77 3.35
C GLY A 75 33.90 0.64 2.32
N ALA A 76 33.91 -0.61 2.78
CA ALA A 76 33.95 -1.79 1.89
C ALA A 76 32.57 -2.19 1.31
N ARG A 77 31.59 -1.29 1.31
CA ARG A 77 30.21 -1.52 0.84
C ARG A 77 29.69 -0.28 0.12
N TYR A 78 28.58 -0.44 -0.58
CA TYR A 78 27.88 0.65 -1.26
C TYR A 78 26.44 0.73 -0.78
N ARG A 79 25.94 1.95 -0.58
CA ARG A 79 24.52 2.23 -0.39
C ARG A 79 23.95 2.79 -1.68
N LEU A 80 22.85 2.20 -2.11
CA LEU A 80 22.09 2.61 -3.29
C LEU A 80 20.82 3.33 -2.83
N GLY A 81 20.49 4.41 -3.52
CA GLY A 81 19.17 5.00 -3.52
C GLY A 81 18.42 4.59 -4.76
N LEU A 82 17.27 3.97 -4.57
CA LEU A 82 16.48 3.37 -5.61
C LEU A 82 15.18 4.15 -5.77
N SER A 83 14.71 4.33 -7.01
CA SER A 83 13.37 4.82 -7.34
C SER A 83 12.58 3.75 -8.06
N TYR A 84 11.27 3.70 -7.83
CA TYR A 84 10.40 2.77 -8.53
C TYR A 84 10.02 3.36 -9.90
N PRO A 85 10.43 2.77 -11.04
CA PRO A 85 10.25 3.37 -12.35
C PRO A 85 8.86 3.12 -12.95
N HIS A 86 8.08 2.21 -12.36
CA HIS A 86 6.78 1.78 -12.86
C HIS A 86 5.62 2.55 -12.23
N ARG A 87 4.40 2.30 -12.73
CA ARG A 87 3.17 2.87 -12.15
C ARG A 87 2.93 2.32 -10.75
N LEU A 88 2.43 3.16 -9.84
CA LEU A 88 2.12 2.77 -8.45
C LEU A 88 1.20 1.54 -8.34
N SER A 89 0.30 1.33 -9.31
CA SER A 89 -0.55 0.14 -9.36
C SER A 89 0.25 -1.17 -9.37
N SER A 90 1.40 -1.20 -10.04
CA SER A 90 2.27 -2.39 -10.09
C SER A 90 3.02 -2.59 -8.78
N PHE A 91 3.38 -1.51 -8.07
CA PHE A 91 4.03 -1.60 -6.77
C PHE A 91 3.13 -2.31 -5.75
N TRP A 92 1.85 -1.93 -5.71
CA TRP A 92 0.90 -2.48 -4.74
C TRP A 92 0.63 -3.98 -4.89
N ASN A 93 0.95 -4.57 -6.04
CA ASN A 93 0.83 -6.01 -6.29
C ASN A 93 2.13 -6.79 -5.99
N SER A 94 3.16 -6.13 -5.46
CA SER A 94 4.47 -6.74 -5.20
C SER A 94 4.70 -7.05 -3.72
N TRP A 95 5.69 -7.89 -3.42
CA TRP A 95 6.11 -8.17 -2.03
C TRP A 95 6.56 -6.90 -1.29
N ALA A 96 7.07 -5.89 -2.01
CA ALA A 96 7.50 -4.62 -1.44
C ALA A 96 6.32 -3.85 -0.83
N ALA A 97 5.10 -4.01 -1.38
CA ALA A 97 3.90 -3.47 -0.77
C ALA A 97 3.67 -4.07 0.62
N SER A 98 3.76 -5.40 0.77
CA SER A 98 3.58 -6.08 2.05
C SER A 98 4.56 -5.56 3.11
N VAL A 99 5.85 -5.40 2.76
CA VAL A 99 6.85 -4.80 3.65
C VAL A 99 6.46 -3.37 4.04
N LEU A 100 5.98 -2.58 3.08
CA LEU A 100 5.55 -1.20 3.33
C LEU A 100 4.32 -1.12 4.25
N ALA A 101 3.41 -2.09 4.19
CA ALA A 101 2.28 -2.20 5.12
C ALA A 101 2.69 -2.64 6.53
N GLY A 102 3.96 -2.97 6.77
CA GLY A 102 4.43 -3.53 8.04
C GLY A 102 3.97 -4.97 8.24
N VAL A 103 3.82 -5.72 7.15
CA VAL A 103 3.43 -7.13 7.17
C VAL A 103 4.72 -7.95 7.21
N ASP A 104 4.88 -8.74 8.27
CA ASP A 104 6.03 -9.62 8.41
C ASP A 104 6.02 -10.65 7.27
N LEU A 105 7.09 -10.65 6.47
CA LEU A 105 7.32 -11.64 5.44
C LEU A 105 7.79 -12.96 6.10
N THR A 106 6.89 -13.67 6.77
CA THR A 106 7.19 -14.99 7.36
C THR A 106 6.39 -16.09 6.69
N ASN A 107 7.01 -17.27 6.53
CA ASN A 107 6.42 -18.52 6.05
C ASN A 107 4.96 -18.71 6.48
N GLY A 108 4.06 -18.76 5.49
CA GLY A 108 2.91 -19.68 5.46
C GLY A 108 1.66 -19.38 6.29
N GLU A 109 1.70 -18.71 7.44
CA GLU A 109 0.55 -18.77 8.39
C GLU A 109 0.13 -17.48 9.10
N VAL A 110 0.53 -16.32 8.58
CA VAL A 110 -0.31 -15.12 8.73
C VAL A 110 -0.80 -14.77 7.33
N LEU A 111 -1.84 -15.49 6.91
CA LEU A 111 -2.75 -15.05 5.86
C LEU A 111 -3.23 -13.64 6.23
N GLU A 112 -2.48 -12.62 5.85
CA GLU A 112 -3.06 -11.32 5.63
C GLU A 112 -3.99 -11.50 4.44
N ARG A 113 -5.23 -11.89 4.72
CA ARG A 113 -6.31 -12.09 3.73
C ARG A 113 -6.63 -10.80 2.95
N ARG A 114 -5.87 -9.73 3.13
CA ARG A 114 -6.09 -8.42 2.54
C ARG A 114 -5.10 -8.28 1.40
N GLN A 115 -5.62 -8.27 0.19
CA GLN A 115 -4.84 -8.07 -1.03
C GLN A 115 -4.41 -6.61 -1.23
N THR A 116 -4.85 -5.68 -0.37
CA THR A 116 -4.64 -4.24 -0.56
C THR A 116 -4.37 -3.52 0.75
N ILE A 117 -3.52 -2.50 0.66
CA ILE A 117 -3.09 -1.65 1.78
C ILE A 117 -4.20 -0.67 2.13
N ARG A 118 -4.41 -0.48 3.44
CA ARG A 118 -5.42 0.44 3.98
C ARG A 118 -4.71 1.57 4.71
N VAL A 119 -4.99 2.79 4.29
CA VAL A 119 -4.49 4.01 4.93
C VAL A 119 -5.42 4.38 6.08
N PRO A 120 -4.91 4.47 7.33
CA PRO A 120 -5.68 5.03 8.44
C PRO A 120 -6.13 6.45 8.11
N CYS A 121 -7.41 6.73 8.27
CA CYS A 121 -7.96 8.04 7.97
C CYS A 121 -9.16 8.34 8.88
N GLN A 122 -9.61 9.59 8.88
CA GLN A 122 -10.84 9.97 9.58
C GLN A 122 -11.66 10.87 8.67
N LEU A 123 -12.19 10.27 7.61
CA LEU A 123 -13.03 10.97 6.63
C LEU A 123 -14.49 10.83 7.01
N SER A 124 -15.27 11.89 6.90
CA SER A 124 -16.73 11.78 6.91
C SER A 124 -17.22 11.21 5.59
N GLY A 125 -18.31 10.44 5.62
CA GLY A 125 -18.93 9.92 4.41
C GLY A 125 -20.42 9.68 4.60
N ILE A 126 -21.13 9.61 3.48
CA ILE A 126 -22.53 9.20 3.43
C ILE A 126 -22.55 7.71 3.08
N ILE A 127 -23.22 6.93 3.93
CA ILE A 127 -23.43 5.50 3.74
C ILE A 127 -24.89 5.33 3.31
N GLU A 128 -25.11 4.90 2.07
CA GLU A 128 -26.43 4.67 1.50
C GLU A 128 -26.69 3.18 1.37
N ARG A 129 -27.92 2.76 1.68
CA ARG A 129 -28.35 1.37 1.60
C ARG A 129 -29.84 1.32 1.24
N GLY A 130 -30.13 0.98 -0.01
CA GLY A 130 -31.49 1.09 -0.54
C GLY A 130 -31.94 2.54 -0.54
N ASN A 131 -33.02 2.85 0.18
CA ASN A 131 -33.56 4.21 0.31
C ASN A 131 -33.07 4.95 1.57
N ASP A 132 -32.29 4.28 2.42
CA ASP A 132 -31.76 4.88 3.64
C ASP A 132 -30.38 5.46 3.38
N ALA A 133 -30.09 6.61 3.97
CA ALA A 133 -28.76 7.21 4.00
C ALA A 133 -28.45 7.74 5.40
N GLU A 134 -27.22 7.54 5.86
CA GLU A 134 -26.74 8.13 7.10
C GLU A 134 -25.32 8.67 6.94
N ILE A 135 -24.98 9.67 7.77
CA ILE A 135 -23.60 10.13 7.89
C ILE A 135 -22.83 9.17 8.79
N GLY A 136 -21.73 8.65 8.26
CA GLY A 136 -20.76 7.85 9.00
C GLY A 136 -19.35 8.44 8.90
N SER A 137 -18.40 7.67 9.43
CA SER A 137 -16.97 7.99 9.33
C SER A 137 -16.21 6.80 8.76
N VAL A 138 -15.17 7.07 7.98
CA VAL A 138 -14.24 6.11 7.42
C VAL A 138 -12.96 6.19 8.23
N VAL A 139 -12.62 5.08 8.89
CA VAL A 139 -11.52 4.93 9.85
C VAL A 139 -10.24 4.45 9.16
N ASN A 140 -10.40 3.68 8.09
CA ASN A 140 -9.34 3.42 7.12
C ASN A 140 -9.95 3.08 5.77
N ILE A 141 -9.17 3.28 4.73
CA ILE A 141 -9.59 3.00 3.36
C ILE A 141 -8.40 2.50 2.54
N GLY A 142 -8.68 1.56 1.64
CA GLY A 142 -7.73 1.04 0.66
C GLY A 142 -8.45 0.72 -0.65
N MET A 143 -7.71 0.27 -1.64
CA MET A 143 -8.26 -0.03 -2.97
C MET A 143 -9.33 -1.13 -2.95
N GLY A 144 -9.22 -2.11 -2.04
CA GLY A 144 -10.18 -3.22 -1.94
C GLY A 144 -11.30 -3.01 -0.91
N GLY A 145 -11.32 -1.88 -0.18
CA GLY A 145 -12.36 -1.66 0.81
C GLY A 145 -12.04 -0.63 1.89
N ALA A 146 -12.96 -0.51 2.84
CA ALA A 146 -12.86 0.43 3.93
C ALA A 146 -13.21 -0.20 5.28
N LEU A 147 -12.86 0.51 6.35
CA LEU A 147 -13.40 0.31 7.67
C LEU A 147 -14.22 1.54 8.01
N ILE A 148 -15.52 1.37 8.24
CA ILE A 148 -16.45 2.48 8.48
C ILE A 148 -17.10 2.37 9.84
N THR A 149 -17.52 3.49 10.41
CA THR A 149 -18.34 3.58 11.61
C THR A 149 -19.64 4.31 11.34
N CYS A 150 -20.75 3.76 11.81
CA CYS A 150 -22.05 4.41 11.74
C CYS A 150 -22.95 4.03 12.93
N ARG A 151 -24.11 4.69 13.06
CA ARG A 151 -25.03 4.47 14.18
C ARG A 151 -26.05 3.39 13.87
N THR A 152 -26.41 3.23 12.59
CA THR A 152 -27.39 2.23 12.19
C THR A 152 -26.73 0.87 12.08
N ARG A 153 -27.46 -0.17 12.51
CA ARG A 153 -26.99 -1.54 12.32
C ARG A 153 -27.07 -1.91 10.84
N LEU A 154 -25.98 -2.43 10.28
CA LEU A 154 -25.94 -2.98 8.92
C LEU A 154 -26.01 -4.51 9.00
N ALA A 155 -26.77 -5.12 8.11
CA ALA A 155 -26.77 -6.57 7.95
C ALA A 155 -25.45 -7.03 7.33
N MET A 156 -24.99 -8.21 7.74
CA MET A 156 -23.84 -8.87 7.11
C MET A 156 -24.18 -9.18 5.65
N ASN A 157 -23.20 -9.04 4.76
CA ASN A 157 -23.33 -9.16 3.30
C ASN A 157 -24.30 -8.17 2.65
N ALA A 158 -24.78 -7.16 3.36
CA ALA A 158 -25.58 -6.11 2.75
C ALA A 158 -24.70 -5.27 1.81
N ASP A 159 -25.23 -4.99 0.63
CA ASP A 159 -24.63 -4.04 -0.30
C ASP A 159 -24.94 -2.61 0.16
N LEU A 160 -23.99 -1.70 -0.05
CA LEU A 160 -24.07 -0.30 0.30
C LEU A 160 -23.31 0.56 -0.72
N ARG A 161 -23.59 1.86 -0.71
CA ARG A 161 -22.82 2.88 -1.41
C ARG A 161 -22.17 3.80 -0.41
N LEU A 162 -20.87 4.03 -0.58
CA LEU A 162 -20.07 4.91 0.27
C LEU A 162 -19.64 6.13 -0.53
N SER A 163 -20.15 7.30 -0.16
CA SER A 163 -19.73 8.58 -0.72
C SER A 163 -18.83 9.31 0.26
N LEU A 164 -17.58 9.57 -0.12
CA LEU A 164 -16.59 10.20 0.75
C LEU A 164 -16.73 11.73 0.69
N THR A 165 -16.72 12.38 1.85
CA THR A 165 -16.54 13.84 1.92
C THR A 165 -15.05 14.14 1.80
N SER A 166 -14.58 14.20 0.55
CA SER A 166 -13.20 14.48 0.18
C SER A 166 -13.13 15.72 -0.72
N PRO A 167 -12.03 16.50 -0.71
CA PRO A 167 -11.81 17.56 -1.69
C PRO A 167 -11.81 17.02 -3.13
N ARG A 168 -11.54 15.72 -3.31
CA ARG A 168 -11.69 15.03 -4.58
C ARG A 168 -13.06 14.40 -4.69
N ARG A 169 -13.69 14.61 -5.84
CA ARG A 169 -14.99 14.03 -6.17
C ARG A 169 -14.78 12.61 -6.69
N ILE A 170 -14.66 11.67 -5.77
CA ILE A 170 -14.83 10.26 -6.09
C ILE A 170 -16.34 10.04 -6.21
N GLU A 171 -16.80 9.36 -7.28
CA GLU A 171 -18.18 8.85 -7.29
C GLU A 171 -18.44 7.96 -6.07
N HIS A 172 -19.69 7.57 -5.83
CA HIS A 172 -19.97 6.61 -4.75
C HIS A 172 -19.20 5.30 -5.00
N LEU A 173 -18.63 4.72 -3.95
CA LEU A 173 -17.97 3.42 -3.97
C LEU A 173 -19.01 2.36 -3.58
N GLU A 174 -19.29 1.43 -4.50
CA GLU A 174 -20.15 0.29 -4.19
C GLU A 174 -19.36 -0.72 -3.36
N GLY A 175 -19.98 -1.21 -2.28
CA GLY A 175 -19.33 -2.18 -1.42
C GLY A 175 -20.30 -3.06 -0.64
N ARG A 176 -19.75 -4.09 -0.02
CA ARG A 176 -20.47 -5.10 0.75
C ARG A 176 -19.93 -5.22 2.16
N VAL A 177 -20.81 -5.33 3.15
CA VAL A 177 -20.43 -5.52 4.55
C VAL A 177 -19.90 -6.94 4.76
N LEU A 178 -18.60 -7.08 5.06
CA LEU A 178 -17.99 -8.39 5.31
C LEU A 178 -17.87 -8.74 6.79
N ARG A 179 -17.75 -7.72 7.65
CA ARG A 179 -17.54 -7.90 9.10
C ARG A 179 -18.17 -6.77 9.88
N SER A 180 -18.59 -7.05 11.11
CA SER A 180 -19.11 -6.06 12.04
C SER A 180 -18.49 -6.23 13.42
N TRP A 181 -18.29 -5.10 14.11
CA TRP A 181 -17.88 -5.04 15.50
C TRP A 181 -18.78 -4.05 16.23
N ASN A 182 -19.29 -4.46 17.38
CA ASN A 182 -20.12 -3.60 18.21
C ASN A 182 -19.24 -2.71 19.09
N ARG A 183 -19.51 -1.41 19.12
CA ARG A 183 -18.94 -0.44 20.06
C ARG A 183 -20.07 0.17 20.87
N ARG A 184 -19.76 0.73 22.05
CA ARG A 184 -20.79 1.17 23.02
C ARG A 184 -21.91 2.01 22.41
N ASN A 185 -21.58 2.92 21.48
CA ASN A 185 -22.53 3.87 20.87
C ASN A 185 -22.50 3.89 19.34
N SER A 186 -21.82 2.92 18.71
CA SER A 186 -21.67 2.87 17.26
C SER A 186 -21.33 1.46 16.80
N PHE A 187 -21.45 1.23 15.51
CA PHE A 187 -21.04 -0.01 14.88
C PHE A 187 -19.88 0.27 13.95
N LEU A 188 -18.89 -0.62 13.98
CA LEU A 188 -17.74 -0.60 13.09
C LEU A 188 -17.92 -1.72 12.07
N TYR A 189 -17.74 -1.43 10.78
CA TYR A 189 -17.93 -2.40 9.70
C TYR A 189 -16.73 -2.44 8.76
N GLY A 190 -16.32 -3.65 8.41
CA GLY A 190 -15.41 -3.89 7.32
C GLY A 190 -16.22 -3.99 6.04
N VAL A 191 -15.96 -3.09 5.09
CA VAL A 191 -16.59 -3.07 3.77
C VAL A 191 -15.55 -3.49 2.75
N GLU A 192 -15.94 -4.37 1.84
CA GLU A 192 -15.19 -4.72 0.63
C GLU A 192 -15.81 -3.97 -0.54
N PHE A 193 -14.99 -3.36 -1.38
CA PHE A 193 -15.47 -2.71 -2.59
C PHE A 193 -15.69 -3.73 -3.70
N GLY A 194 -16.71 -3.49 -4.52
CA GLY A 194 -16.91 -4.24 -5.76
C GLY A 194 -15.87 -3.91 -6.82
N GLU A 195 -16.18 -4.24 -8.06
CA GLU A 195 -15.35 -3.82 -9.19
C GLU A 195 -15.38 -2.29 -9.33
N LEU A 196 -14.22 -1.67 -9.11
CA LEU A 196 -14.07 -0.22 -9.25
C LEU A 196 -13.88 0.14 -10.72
N LYS A 197 -14.66 1.12 -11.20
CA LYS A 197 -14.40 1.71 -12.52
C LYS A 197 -12.98 2.31 -12.56
N PRO A 198 -12.35 2.42 -13.74
CA PRO A 198 -11.02 3.00 -13.87
C PRO A 198 -10.90 4.41 -13.26
N GLU A 199 -11.93 5.24 -13.42
CA GLU A 199 -12.01 6.59 -12.86
C GLU A 199 -12.06 6.59 -11.33
N GLN A 200 -12.90 5.72 -10.74
CA GLN A 200 -12.97 5.54 -9.29
C GLN A 200 -11.65 5.03 -8.73
N SER A 201 -11.01 4.08 -9.41
CA SER A 201 -9.71 3.52 -9.01
C SER A 201 -8.63 4.60 -9.01
N SER A 202 -8.58 5.43 -10.06
CA SER A 202 -7.63 6.54 -10.18
C SER A 202 -7.84 7.59 -9.08
N GLU A 203 -9.08 8.02 -8.85
CA GLU A 203 -9.36 9.04 -7.82
C GLU A 203 -9.17 8.50 -6.40
N LEU A 204 -9.47 7.22 -6.15
CA LEU A 204 -9.20 6.57 -4.89
C LEU A 204 -7.68 6.46 -4.65
N ALA A 205 -6.91 6.05 -5.65
CA ALA A 205 -5.44 6.01 -5.55
C ALA A 205 -4.87 7.40 -5.23
N ASN A 206 -5.33 8.43 -5.93
CA ASN A 206 -4.92 9.82 -5.65
C ASN A 206 -5.30 10.28 -4.22
N LEU A 207 -6.47 9.86 -3.72
CA LEU A 207 -6.87 10.12 -2.34
C LEU A 207 -5.94 9.42 -1.36
N LEU A 208 -5.60 8.15 -1.59
CA LEU A 208 -4.68 7.40 -0.74
C LEU A 208 -3.29 8.07 -0.70
N ASP A 209 -2.78 8.50 -1.86
CA ASP A 209 -1.52 9.25 -1.93
C ASP A 209 -1.57 10.55 -1.13
N GLN A 210 -2.70 11.28 -1.20
CA GLN A 210 -2.90 12.51 -0.44
C GLN A 210 -2.97 12.25 1.07
N LEU A 211 -3.61 11.17 1.50
CA LEU A 211 -3.71 10.81 2.94
C LEU A 211 -2.37 10.35 3.54
N LEU A 212 -1.44 9.92 2.69
CA LEU A 212 -0.08 9.51 3.08
C LEU A 212 0.94 10.66 3.05
N SER A 213 0.56 11.82 2.50
CA SER A 213 1.41 13.03 2.36
C SER A 213 1.29 13.95 3.58
#